data_AF-X0YQW0-F1
#
_entry.id   AF-X0YQW0-F1
#
_cell.length_a   1.000
_cell.length_b   1.000
_cell.length_c   1.000
_cell.angle_alpha   90.00
_cell.angle_beta   90.00
_cell.angle_gamma   90.00
#
_symmetry.space_group_name_H-M   'P 1'
#
loop_
_entity.id
_entity.type
_entity.pdbx_description
1 polymer ?
#
loop_
_entity_poly.entity_id
_entity_poly.type
_entity_poly.pdbx_seq_one_letter_code
_entity_poly.pdbx_strand_id
1 'polypeptide(L)'
;MHVPHAKHRVIFKKTPRIPDGVKIREGIEILYGMYKAKGGLIRTAQEVEMKRLRDIGISGDFTLYPKNELINMEKSLINANIENIEIKNKIEEFYENTDIQTPRRIILIILRGLYFSSIFRT
;
A
#
# COMPACT_ATOMS: atom_id res chain seq x y z
N MET A 1 -12.25 18.21 39.83
CA MET A 1 -11.84 18.43 38.42
C MET A 1 -11.30 17.11 37.89
N HIS A 2 -12.03 16.45 36.99
CA HIS A 2 -11.63 15.15 36.44
C HIS A 2 -10.88 15.40 35.12
N VAL A 3 -9.56 15.18 35.11
CA VAL A 3 -8.75 15.21 33.90
C VAL A 3 -8.93 13.88 33.16
N PRO A 4 -9.45 13.85 31.92
CA PRO A 4 -9.62 12.60 31.21
C PRO A 4 -8.25 12.12 30.72
N HIS A 5 -7.83 10.93 31.18
CA HIS A 5 -6.70 10.23 30.60
C HIS A 5 -7.02 9.89 29.13
N ALA A 6 -6.29 10.52 28.21
CA ALA A 6 -6.30 10.13 26.80
C ALA A 6 -5.85 8.67 26.70
N LYS A 7 -6.83 7.77 26.44
CA LYS A 7 -6.56 6.37 26.11
C LYS A 7 -5.80 6.34 24.78
N HIS A 8 -4.48 6.22 24.86
CA HIS A 8 -3.62 6.00 23.69
C HIS A 8 -3.92 4.60 23.15
N ARG A 9 -4.92 4.46 22.28
CA ARG A 9 -5.14 3.26 21.48
C ARG A 9 -4.03 3.19 20.44
N VAL A 10 -2.99 2.42 20.72
CA VAL A 10 -2.02 2.00 19.71
C VAL A 10 -2.78 1.13 18.71
N ILE A 11 -2.96 1.62 17.48
CA ILE A 11 -3.53 0.84 16.39
C ILE A 11 -2.42 -0.09 15.89
N PHE A 12 -2.38 -1.32 16.42
CA PHE A 12 -1.58 -2.39 15.84
C PHE A 12 -2.27 -2.85 14.54
N LYS A 13 -1.82 -2.34 13.40
CA LYS A 13 -2.12 -2.96 12.10
C LYS A 13 -1.31 -4.24 12.03
N LYS A 14 -1.94 -5.40 11.78
CA LYS A 14 -1.19 -6.63 11.50
C LYS A 14 -0.19 -6.32 10.39
N THR A 15 1.09 -6.53 10.67
CA THR A 15 2.13 -6.48 9.65
C THR A 15 1.69 -7.41 8.51
N PRO A 16 1.82 -6.99 7.24
CA PRO A 16 1.54 -7.88 6.11
C PRO A 16 2.23 -9.21 6.37
N ARG A 17 1.47 -10.31 6.27
CA ARG A 17 2.00 -11.64 6.58
C ARG A 17 3.13 -11.92 5.60
N ILE A 18 4.36 -11.96 6.09
CA ILE A 18 5.46 -12.62 5.40
C ILE A 18 5.07 -14.11 5.48
N PRO A 19 4.78 -14.80 4.38
CA PRO A 19 4.28 -16.16 4.44
C PRO A 19 5.33 -17.07 5.07
N ASP A 20 4.97 -17.83 6.12
CA ASP A 20 5.86 -18.83 6.75
C ASP A 20 6.25 -19.96 5.77
N GLY A 21 5.47 -20.15 4.70
CA GLY A 21 5.77 -21.02 3.57
C GLY A 21 4.97 -20.59 2.35
N VAL A 22 5.59 -20.58 1.16
CA VAL A 22 4.94 -20.19 -0.10
C VAL A 22 4.65 -21.45 -0.92
N LYS A 23 3.38 -21.79 -1.10
CA LYS A 23 2.96 -22.81 -2.08
C LYS A 23 2.61 -22.10 -3.39
N ILE A 24 3.59 -21.94 -4.26
CA ILE A 24 3.41 -21.29 -5.56
C ILE A 24 2.57 -22.21 -6.45
N ARG A 25 1.38 -21.75 -6.82
CA ARG A 25 0.61 -22.31 -7.94
C ARG A 25 1.00 -21.54 -9.20
N GLU A 26 0.98 -22.22 -10.35
CA GLU A 26 1.21 -21.54 -11.62
C GLU A 26 0.26 -20.35 -11.77
N GLY A 27 0.80 -19.18 -12.14
CA GLY A 27 0.03 -17.95 -12.32
C GLY A 27 -0.15 -17.08 -11.08
N ILE A 28 0.39 -17.46 -9.91
CA ILE A 28 0.45 -16.61 -8.70
C ILE A 28 1.88 -16.12 -8.47
N GLU A 29 2.04 -14.81 -8.31
CA GLU A 29 3.30 -14.14 -8.01
C GLU A 29 3.18 -13.35 -6.70
N ILE A 30 4.19 -13.45 -5.83
CA ILE A 30 4.31 -12.61 -4.65
C ILE A 30 5.40 -11.58 -4.91
N LEU A 31 5.06 -10.31 -4.86
CA LEU A 31 5.96 -9.20 -5.15
C LEU A 31 6.20 -8.35 -3.90
N TYR A 32 7.46 -8.02 -3.65
CA TYR A 32 7.85 -7.15 -2.56
C TYR A 32 8.53 -5.90 -3.11
N GLY A 33 7.93 -4.73 -2.85
CA GLY A 33 8.50 -3.44 -3.23
C GLY A 33 9.08 -2.74 -2.01
N MET A 34 10.18 -2.03 -2.22
CA MET A 34 10.76 -1.15 -1.22
C MET A 34 11.26 0.11 -1.90
N TYR A 35 10.83 1.27 -1.42
CA TYR A 35 11.23 2.55 -1.97
C TYR A 35 11.55 3.56 -0.88
N LYS A 36 12.79 4.05 -0.88
CA LYS A 36 13.28 5.06 0.07
C LYS A 36 13.13 6.44 -0.57
N ALA A 37 12.25 7.26 0.00
CA ALA A 37 12.06 8.64 -0.38
C ALA A 37 12.69 9.60 0.64
N LYS A 38 12.83 10.87 0.25
CA LYS A 38 13.38 11.93 1.11
C LYS A 38 12.55 12.18 2.40
N GLY A 39 11.32 11.66 2.45
CA GLY A 39 10.41 11.76 3.60
C GLY A 39 10.03 10.43 4.24
N GLY A 40 10.71 9.33 3.89
CA GLY A 40 10.44 8.03 4.48
C GLY A 40 10.65 6.82 3.56
N LEU A 41 10.73 5.62 4.14
CA LEU A 41 10.64 4.31 3.54
C LEU A 41 9.19 3.85 3.34
N ILE A 42 8.85 3.48 2.11
CA ILE A 42 7.63 2.72 1.79
C ILE A 42 8.00 1.28 1.42
N ARG A 43 7.18 0.34 1.89
CA ARG A 43 7.25 -1.08 1.58
C ARG A 43 5.90 -1.57 1.10
N THR A 44 5.92 -2.45 0.11
CA THR A 44 4.74 -3.09 -0.44
C THR A 44 4.93 -4.60 -0.43
N ALA A 45 3.87 -5.34 -0.12
CA ALA A 45 3.77 -6.77 -0.33
C ALA A 45 2.51 -7.01 -1.16
N GLN A 46 2.64 -7.66 -2.31
CA GLN A 46 1.57 -7.81 -3.28
C GLN A 46 1.40 -9.29 -3.61
N GLU A 47 0.16 -9.75 -3.71
CA GLU A 47 -0.19 -11.01 -4.33
C GLU A 47 -0.81 -10.71 -5.69
N VAL A 48 -0.24 -11.27 -6.75
CA VAL A 48 -0.69 -11.05 -8.13
C VAL A 48 -1.09 -12.40 -8.71
N GLU A 49 -2.29 -12.48 -9.26
CA GLU A 49 -2.76 -13.65 -9.99
C GLU A 49 -3.22 -13.21 -11.37
N MET A 50 -2.66 -13.83 -12.43
CA MET A 50 -3.00 -13.50 -13.83
C MET A 50 -2.95 -11.98 -14.10
N LYS A 51 -1.89 -11.31 -13.66
CA LYS A 51 -1.66 -9.85 -13.80
C LYS A 51 -2.67 -8.96 -13.05
N ARG A 52 -3.49 -9.52 -12.16
CA ARG A 52 -4.40 -8.75 -11.30
C ARG A 52 -3.93 -8.79 -9.86
N LEU A 53 -4.00 -7.64 -9.19
CA LEU A 53 -3.65 -7.52 -7.79
C LEU A 53 -4.72 -8.21 -6.91
N ARG A 54 -4.39 -9.34 -6.29
CA ARG A 54 -5.27 -10.08 -5.38
C ARG A 54 -5.21 -9.57 -3.96
N ASP A 55 -4.02 -9.18 -3.52
CA ASP A 55 -3.82 -8.54 -2.22
C ASP A 55 -2.68 -7.53 -2.29
N ILE A 56 -2.73 -6.54 -1.40
CA ILE A 56 -1.68 -5.55 -1.23
C ILE A 56 -1.60 -5.03 0.20
N GLY A 57 -0.42 -5.14 0.79
CA GLY A 57 -0.05 -4.46 2.03
C GLY A 57 0.91 -3.32 1.75
N ILE A 58 0.54 -2.10 2.14
CA ILE A 58 1.39 -0.92 2.10
C ILE A 58 1.78 -0.58 3.54
N SER A 59 3.08 -0.46 3.78
CA SER A 59 3.64 -0.15 5.09
C SER A 59 4.83 0.80 4.94
N GLY A 60 5.26 1.42 6.03
CA GLY A 60 6.33 2.39 6.00
C GLY A 60 6.27 3.38 7.14
N ASP A 61 7.19 4.34 7.12
CA ASP A 61 7.31 5.48 8.03
C ASP A 61 6.65 6.75 7.43
N PHE A 62 5.52 6.57 6.74
CA PHE A 62 4.79 7.68 6.15
C PHE A 62 3.59 8.10 6.99
N THR A 63 3.17 9.35 6.81
CA THR A 63 2.06 9.94 7.54
C THR A 63 0.86 10.11 6.60
N LEU A 64 -0.26 9.47 6.95
CA LEU A 64 -1.54 9.60 6.27
C LEU A 64 -2.65 9.75 7.32
N TYR A 65 -3.47 10.78 7.17
CA TYR A 65 -4.62 11.04 8.02
C TYR A 65 -5.90 11.20 7.20
N PRO A 66 -7.01 10.57 7.58
CA PRO A 66 -7.14 9.62 8.69
C PRO A 66 -6.46 8.27 8.39
N LYS A 67 -5.81 7.65 9.39
CA LYS A 67 -5.03 6.40 9.21
C LYS A 67 -5.81 5.23 8.61
N ASN A 68 -7.13 5.20 8.80
CA ASN A 68 -8.00 4.14 8.28
C ASN A 68 -8.11 4.18 6.75
N GLU A 69 -7.89 5.34 6.13
CA GLU A 69 -7.98 5.50 4.68
C GLU A 69 -6.88 4.72 3.94
N LEU A 70 -5.76 4.41 4.60
CA LEU A 70 -4.76 3.50 4.03
C LEU A 70 -5.36 2.13 3.68
N ILE A 71 -6.26 1.61 4.53
CA ILE A 71 -6.93 0.32 4.29
C ILE A 71 -7.93 0.44 3.14
N ASN A 72 -8.63 1.58 3.04
CA ASN A 72 -9.56 1.83 1.94
C ASN A 72 -8.82 1.94 0.60
N MET A 73 -7.65 2.57 0.60
CA MET A 73 -6.76 2.65 -0.56
C MET A 73 -6.23 1.27 -0.96
N GLU A 74 -5.77 0.45 -0.02
CA GLU A 74 -5.35 -0.94 -0.32
C GLU A 74 -6.49 -1.73 -0.98
N LYS A 75 -7.71 -1.61 -0.43
CA LYS A 75 -8.91 -2.26 -0.97
C LYS A 75 -9.31 -1.77 -2.37
N SER A 76 -9.18 -0.47 -2.65
CA SER A 76 -9.53 0.08 -3.98
C SER A 76 -8.62 -0.44 -5.09
N LEU A 77 -7.38 -0.79 -4.74
CA LEU A 77 -6.40 -1.35 -5.66
C LEU A 77 -6.62 -2.84 -5.97
N ILE A 78 -7.43 -3.55 -5.18
CA ILE A 78 -7.72 -4.96 -5.44
C ILE A 78 -8.39 -5.12 -6.81
N ASN A 79 -8.02 -6.21 -7.48
CA ASN A 79 -8.31 -6.54 -8.87
C ASN A 79 -7.76 -5.55 -9.90
N ALA A 80 -6.96 -4.53 -9.56
CA ALA A 80 -6.33 -3.68 -10.57
C ALA A 80 -5.33 -4.48 -11.42
N ASN A 81 -5.28 -4.19 -12.73
CA ASN A 81 -4.26 -4.74 -13.61
C ASN A 81 -2.90 -4.07 -13.35
N ILE A 82 -1.87 -4.87 -13.06
CA ILE A 82 -0.55 -4.38 -12.64
C ILE A 82 0.30 -3.82 -13.78
N GLU A 83 -0.03 -4.14 -15.03
CA GLU A 83 0.74 -3.74 -16.23
C GLU A 83 0.21 -2.45 -16.87
N ASN A 84 -0.95 -1.98 -16.43
CA ASN A 84 -1.62 -0.82 -17.01
C ASN A 84 -1.51 0.41 -16.10
N ILE A 85 -2.00 1.54 -16.59
CA ILE A 85 -2.11 2.77 -15.82
C ILE A 85 -3.25 2.72 -14.78
N GLU A 86 -3.97 1.59 -14.68
CA GLU A 86 -5.12 1.40 -13.78
C GLU A 86 -4.76 1.61 -12.31
N ILE A 87 -3.61 1.07 -11.86
CA ILE A 87 -3.13 1.29 -10.48
C ILE A 87 -2.91 2.78 -10.22
N LYS A 88 -2.32 3.48 -11.19
CA LYS A 88 -2.08 4.92 -11.08
C LYS A 88 -3.39 5.69 -10.97
N ASN A 89 -4.32 5.44 -11.90
CA ASN A 89 -5.61 6.12 -11.92
C ASN A 89 -6.39 5.88 -10.64
N LYS A 90 -6.45 4.64 -10.14
CA LYS A 90 -7.12 4.30 -8.88
C LYS A 90 -6.51 5.01 -7.67
N ILE A 91 -5.19 5.17 -7.65
CA ILE A 91 -4.52 5.95 -6.60
C ILE A 91 -4.88 7.42 -6.76
N GLU A 92 -4.77 8.01 -7.95
CA GLU A 92 -5.13 9.42 -8.18
C GLU A 92 -6.59 9.70 -7.80
N GLU A 93 -7.54 8.87 -8.27
CA GLU A 93 -8.96 8.92 -7.90
C GLU A 93 -9.18 8.80 -6.39
N PHE A 94 -8.42 7.94 -5.69
CA PHE A 94 -8.55 7.82 -4.25
C PHE A 94 -8.22 9.16 -3.57
N TYR A 95 -7.13 9.82 -3.97
CA TYR A 95 -6.71 11.10 -3.38
C TYR A 95 -7.62 12.27 -3.77
N GLU A 96 -8.23 12.24 -4.95
CA GLU A 96 -9.19 13.26 -5.38
C GLU A 96 -10.53 13.13 -4.65
N ASN A 97 -10.97 11.88 -4.37
CA ASN A 97 -12.29 11.59 -3.82
C ASN A 97 -12.30 11.44 -2.29
N THR A 98 -11.15 11.41 -1.62
CA THR A 98 -11.07 11.36 -0.15
C THR A 98 -10.36 12.59 0.41
N ASP A 99 -10.87 13.09 1.53
CA ASP A 99 -10.25 14.20 2.27
C ASP A 99 -9.09 13.69 3.12
N ILE A 100 -8.05 13.19 2.45
CA ILE A 100 -6.84 12.66 3.09
C ILE A 100 -5.74 13.70 3.15
N GLN A 101 -5.25 13.93 4.37
CA GLN A 101 -4.08 14.76 4.61
C GLN A 101 -2.83 13.89 4.53
N THR A 102 -2.01 14.18 3.53
CA THR A 102 -0.73 13.52 3.31
C THR A 102 0.32 14.52 2.86
N PRO A 103 1.61 14.27 3.11
CA PRO A 103 2.66 15.01 2.43
C PRO A 103 2.49 14.83 0.92
N ARG A 104 2.50 15.92 0.15
CA ARG A 104 2.22 15.96 -1.31
C ARG A 104 3.03 14.98 -2.17
N ARG A 105 4.11 14.40 -1.62
CA ARG A 105 4.96 13.41 -2.29
C ARG A 105 4.52 11.96 -2.14
N ILE A 106 3.59 11.63 -1.25
CA ILE A 106 3.23 10.23 -0.93
C ILE A 106 2.74 9.44 -2.15
N ILE A 107 1.94 10.07 -3.03
CA ILE A 107 1.36 9.45 -4.23
C ILE A 107 2.48 8.93 -5.12
N LEU A 108 3.45 9.79 -5.41
CA LEU A 108 4.61 9.46 -6.25
C LEU A 108 5.46 8.35 -5.61
N ILE A 109 5.54 8.31 -4.29
CA ILE A 109 6.33 7.33 -3.53
C ILE A 109 5.63 5.95 -3.57
N ILE A 110 4.31 5.90 -3.39
CA ILE A 110 3.51 4.67 -3.50
C ILE A 110 3.57 4.14 -4.93
N LEU A 111 3.33 4.99 -5.93
CA LEU A 111 3.45 4.61 -7.33
C LEU A 111 4.83 4.05 -7.63
N ARG A 112 5.90 4.71 -7.17
CA ARG A 112 7.26 4.17 -7.35
C ARG A 112 7.49 2.85 -6.63
N GLY A 113 6.97 2.64 -5.43
CA GLY A 113 7.07 1.35 -4.74
C GLY A 113 6.39 0.21 -5.53
N LEU A 114 5.20 0.48 -6.08
CA LEU A 114 4.43 -0.49 -6.86
C LEU A 114 5.06 -0.74 -8.24
N TYR A 115 5.41 0.33 -8.96
CA TYR A 115 6.02 0.23 -10.29
C TYR A 115 7.46 -0.28 -10.25
N PHE A 116 8.26 0.01 -9.21
CA PHE A 116 9.61 -0.54 -9.09
C PHE A 116 9.56 -2.06 -8.96
N SER A 117 8.55 -2.60 -8.27
CA SER A 117 8.33 -4.04 -8.19
C SER A 117 7.91 -4.66 -9.52
N SER A 118 7.20 -3.91 -10.38
CA SER A 118 6.76 -4.37 -11.70
C SER A 118 7.80 -4.17 -12.81
N ILE A 119 8.65 -3.14 -12.74
CA ILE A 119 9.59 -2.73 -13.80
C ILE A 119 10.89 -3.54 -13.78
N PHE A 120 11.34 -4.06 -12.63
CA PHE A 120 12.51 -4.95 -12.57
C PHE A 120 12.25 -6.37 -13.13
N ARG A 121 11.21 -6.52 -13.96
CA ARG A 121 10.87 -7.75 -14.71
C ARG A 121 11.69 -7.90 -16.02
N THR A 122 12.91 -7.36 -16.10
CA THR A 122 13.82 -7.54 -17.26
C THR A 122 15.16 -8.07 -16.83
#